data_AF-A0A0P9AFT8-F1
#
_entry.id   AF-A0A0P9AFT8-F1
#
_cell.length_a   1.000
_cell.length_b   1.000
_cell.length_c   1.000
_cell.angle_alpha   90.00
_cell.angle_beta   90.00
_cell.angle_gamma   90.00
#
_symmetry.space_group_name_H-M   'P 1'
#
loop_
_entity.id
_entity.type
_entity.pdbx_description
1 polymer ?
#
loop_
_entity_poly.entity_id
_entity_poly.type
_entity_poly.pdbx_seq_one_letter_code
_entity_poly.pdbx_strand_id
1 'polypeptide(L)' 'MPSNNSKYTEEMREQTAKFILETGKSATSFAEEMGIDINTVCRWVRDYRRIKCLLMLNQKG' A
#
# COMPACT_ATOMS: atom_id res chain seq x y z
N MET A 1 0.15 -22.84 1.50
CA MET A 1 -0.52 -22.36 2.74
C MET A 1 -1.37 -21.16 2.36
N PRO A 2 -2.70 -21.14 2.60
CA PRO A 2 -3.49 -19.95 2.34
C PRO A 2 -3.05 -18.89 3.34
N SER A 3 -2.26 -17.92 2.86
CA SER A 3 -1.84 -16.78 3.67
C SER A 3 -3.09 -16.10 4.20
N ASN A 4 -3.16 -15.96 5.54
CA ASN A 4 -4.24 -15.42 6.36
C ASN A 4 -4.55 -13.94 6.06
N ASN A 5 -4.83 -13.61 4.81
CA ASN A 5 -5.09 -12.27 4.27
C ASN A 5 -6.43 -11.69 4.75
N SER A 6 -7.10 -12.37 5.68
CA SER A 6 -8.47 -12.07 6.11
C SER A 6 -8.62 -10.83 6.99
N LYS A 7 -7.53 -10.16 7.39
CA LYS A 7 -7.63 -8.93 8.20
C LYS A 7 -7.81 -7.67 7.35
N TYR A 8 -7.24 -7.62 6.15
CA TYR A 8 -7.29 -6.43 5.28
C TYR A 8 -7.46 -6.85 3.82
N THR A 9 -8.55 -6.40 3.19
CA THR A 9 -8.83 -6.68 1.77
C THR A 9 -7.76 -6.08 0.87
N GLU A 10 -7.60 -6.60 -0.35
CA GLU A 10 -6.68 -6.02 -1.34
C GLU A 10 -7.01 -4.56 -1.64
N GLU A 11 -8.29 -4.25 -1.84
CA GLU A 11 -8.77 -2.89 -2.09
C GLU A 11 -8.36 -1.92 -0.98
N MET A 12 -8.52 -2.30 0.30
CA MET A 12 -8.08 -1.48 1.44
C MET A 12 -6.58 -1.19 1.41
N ARG A 13 -5.77 -2.19 1.05
CA ARG A 13 -4.30 -2.08 0.98
C ARG A 13 -3.89 -1.14 -0.14
N GLU A 14 -4.51 -1.28 -1.31
CA GLU A 14 -4.26 -0.43 -2.47
C GLU A 14 -4.73 1.01 -2.26
N GLN A 15 -5.95 1.22 -1.75
CA GLN A 15 -6.48 2.54 -1.46
C GLN A 15 -5.61 3.28 -0.44
N THR A 16 -5.19 2.59 0.62
CA THR A 16 -4.28 3.14 1.63
C THR A 16 -2.96 3.57 1.00
N ALA A 17 -2.31 2.67 0.24
CA ALA A 17 -1.04 2.97 -0.39
C ALA A 17 -1.14 4.12 -1.41
N LYS A 18 -2.22 4.14 -2.20
CA LYS A 18 -2.52 5.21 -3.15
C LYS A 18 -2.71 6.54 -2.43
N PHE A 19 -3.53 6.58 -1.38
CA PHE A 19 -3.79 7.79 -0.59
C PHE A 19 -2.51 8.37 0.02
N ILE A 20 -1.66 7.54 0.63
CA ILE A 20 -0.37 7.95 1.19
C ILE A 20 0.53 8.58 0.12
N LEU A 21 0.57 7.99 -1.08
CA LEU A 21 1.39 8.49 -2.19
C LEU A 21 0.84 9.75 -2.84
N GLU A 22 -0.49 9.88 -2.97
CA GLU A 22 -1.14 11.05 -3.56
C GLU A 22 -1.16 12.25 -2.62
N THR A 23 -1.44 12.03 -1.33
CA THR A 23 -1.51 13.10 -0.32
C THR A 23 -0.15 13.47 0.26
N GLY A 24 0.87 12.63 0.08
CA GLY A 24 2.17 12.78 0.75
C GLY A 24 2.10 12.56 2.27
N LYS A 25 0.99 12.05 2.81
CA LYS A 25 0.86 11.71 4.24
C LYS A 25 1.87 10.61 4.58
N SER A 26 2.50 10.69 5.75
CA SER A 26 3.46 9.68 6.18
C SER A 26 2.75 8.38 6.59
N ALA A 27 3.31 7.24 6.19
CA ALA A 27 2.79 5.91 6.54
C ALA A 27 2.66 5.70 8.05
N THR A 28 3.57 6.27 8.84
CA THR A 28 3.53 6.26 10.32
C THR A 28 2.27 6.94 10.85
N SER A 29 1.97 8.15 10.39
CA SER A 29 0.82 8.92 10.87
C SER A 29 -0.50 8.23 10.51
N PHE A 30 -0.59 7.64 9.31
CA PHE A 30 -1.76 6.85 8.93
C PHE A 30 -1.88 5.54 9.74
N ALA A 31 -0.75 4.87 9.99
CA ALA A 31 -0.69 3.66 10.79
C ALA A 31 -1.17 3.90 12.23
N GLU A 32 -0.69 4.96 12.88
CA GLU A 32 -1.11 5.36 14.22
C GLU A 32 -2.60 5.72 14.28
N GLU A 33 -3.09 6.52 13.31
CA GLU A 33 -4.48 6.97 13.23
C GLU A 33 -5.47 5.80 13.05
N MET A 34 -5.10 4.81 12.23
CA MET A 34 -5.93 3.63 11.95
C MET A 34 -5.66 2.45 12.89
N GLY A 35 -4.68 2.56 13.81
CA GLY A 35 -4.25 1.47 14.68
C GLY A 35 -3.67 0.26 13.92
N ILE A 36 -3.05 0.50 12.77
CA ILE A 36 -2.42 -0.52 11.92
C ILE A 36 -0.92 -0.53 12.21
N ASP A 37 -0.29 -1.70 12.15
CA ASP A 37 1.17 -1.77 12.29
C ASP A 37 1.88 -1.04 11.14
N ILE A 38 2.85 -0.19 11.47
CA ILE A 38 3.60 0.59 10.49
C ILE A 38 4.32 -0.29 9.45
N ASN A 39 4.82 -1.48 9.82
CA ASN A 39 5.46 -2.38 8.88
C ASN A 39 4.45 -2.91 7.86
N THR A 40 3.20 -3.10 8.28
CA THR A 40 2.10 -3.51 7.41
C THR A 40 1.80 -2.42 6.37
N VAL A 41 1.62 -1.17 6.81
CA VAL A 41 1.38 -0.03 5.90
C VAL A 41 2.58 0.19 4.97
N CYS A 42 3.81 0.15 5.49
CA CYS A 42 5.03 0.29 4.70
C CYS A 42 5.16 -0.82 3.64
N ARG A 43 4.71 -2.04 3.95
CA ARG A 43 4.69 -3.15 3.00
C ARG A 43 3.68 -2.90 1.88
N TRP A 44 2.47 -2.41 2.18
CA TRP A 44 1.48 -2.07 1.16
C TRP A 44 1.97 -0.97 0.21
N VAL A 45 2.60 0.08 0.73
CA VAL A 45 3.18 1.15 -0.09
C VAL A 45 4.27 0.60 -1.02
N ARG A 46 5.15 -0.28 -0.52
CA ARG A 46 6.19 -0.92 -1.34
C ARG A 46 5.59 -1.82 -2.42
N ASP A 47 4.59 -2.62 -2.08
CA ASP A 47 3.93 -3.54 -3.01
C ASP A 47 3.19 -2.76 -4.11
N TYR A 48 2.45 -1.73 -3.72
CA TYR A 48 1.78 -0.82 -4.65
C TYR A 48 2.76 -0.10 -5.59
N ARG A 49 3.92 0.35 -5.09
CA ARG A 49 4.97 0.92 -5.95
C ARG A 49 5.54 -0.10 -6.93
N ARG A 50 5.71 -1.36 -6.52
CA ARG A 50 6.18 -2.44 -7.40
C ARG A 50 5.19 -2.68 -8.54
N ILE A 51 3.90 -2.81 -8.22
CA ILE A 51 2.82 -3.00 -9.21
C ILE A 51 2.75 -1.79 -10.15
N LYS A 52 2.74 -0.57 -9.61
CA LYS A 52 2.64 0.67 -10.39
C LYS A 52 3.89 0.95 -11.24
N CYS A 53 5.09 0.64 -10.74
CA CYS A 53 6.33 0.77 -11.51
C CYS A 53 6.37 -0.22 -12.68
N LEU A 54 5.88 -1.45 -12.50
CA LEU A 54 5.68 -2.40 -13.60
C LEU A 54 4.71 -1.89 -14.68
N LEU A 55 3.64 -1.20 -14.25
CA LEU A 55 2.66 -0.61 -15.17
C LEU A 55 3.20 0.62 -15.92
N MET A 56 4.07 1.42 -15.29
CA MET A 56 4.68 2.59 -15.93
C MET A 56 5.83 2.24 -16.90
N LEU A 57 6.44 1.06 -16.78
CA LEU A 57 7.44 0.55 -17.72
C LEU A 57 6.84 0.05 -19.04
N ASN A 58 5.51 -0.17 -19.11
CA ASN A 58 4.81 -0.63 -20.32
C ASN A 58 4.12 0.50 -21.12
N GLN A 59 4.32 1.77 -20.76
CA GLN A 59 3.80 2.93 -21.51
C GLN A 59 4.88 3.81 -22.16
N LYS A 60 6.14 3.38 -22.14
CA LYS A 60 7.23 3.94 -22.96
C LYS A 60 7.69 2.89 -23.99
N GLY A 61 6.79 2.57 -24.91
CA GLY A 61 7.06 1.78 -26.11
C GLY A 61 6.50 2.53 -27.31
#